data_AF-A0A7W1YB27-F1
#
_entry.id   AF-A0A7W1YB27-F1
#
_cell.length_a   1.000
_cell.length_b   1.000
_cell.length_c   1.000
_cell.angle_alpha   90.00
_cell.angle_beta   90.00
_cell.angle_gamma   90.00
#
_symmetry.space_group_name_H-M   'P 1'
#
loop_
_entity.id
_entity.type
_entity.pdbx_description
1 polymer ?
#
loop_
_entity_poly.entity_id
_entity_poly.type
_entity_poly.pdbx_seq_one_letter_code
_entity_poly.pdbx_strand_id
1 'polypeptide(L)'
;MKLWVTLQKTNTGRVVVSALRSTSEHGPVGTGWRLPPFNPNARAEIEDVLRGLGVEEVAIAEKMAALQGGAEFVRVAEVDAGEEGLREMGFA
;
A
#
# COMPACT_ATOMS: atom_id res chain seq x y z
N MET A 1 0.83 0.30 15.70
CA MET A 1 -0.62 0.03 15.55
C MET A 1 -0.83 -0.82 14.30
N LYS A 2 -1.86 -1.67 14.27
CA LYS A 2 -2.15 -2.52 13.10
C LYS A 2 -2.82 -1.75 11.97
N LEU A 3 -2.21 -1.82 10.78
CA LEU A 3 -2.66 -1.13 9.58
C LEU A 3 -2.72 -2.10 8.40
N TRP A 4 -3.70 -1.94 7.53
CA TRP A 4 -3.74 -2.56 6.22
C TRP A 4 -3.02 -1.73 5.19
N VAL A 5 -2.06 -2.33 4.50
CA VAL A 5 -1.42 -1.73 3.33
C VAL A 5 -2.18 -2.16 2.08
N THR A 6 -2.56 -1.20 1.24
CA THR A 6 -3.32 -1.45 0.01
C THR A 6 -2.69 -0.72 -1.17
N LEU A 7 -2.77 -1.34 -2.34
CA LEU A 7 -2.42 -0.73 -3.63
C LEU A 7 -3.69 -0.53 -4.44
N GLN A 8 -3.87 0.67 -4.98
CA GLN A 8 -4.99 0.97 -5.87
C GLN A 8 -4.47 1.57 -7.17
N LYS A 9 -4.90 1.02 -8.30
CA LYS A 9 -4.68 1.62 -9.60
C LYS A 9 -5.76 2.67 -9.86
N THR A 10 -5.37 3.86 -10.26
CA THR A 10 -6.29 4.93 -10.63
C THR A 10 -6.71 4.79 -12.09
N ASN A 11 -7.79 5.47 -12.47
CA ASN A 11 -8.22 5.58 -13.88
C ASN A 11 -7.14 6.17 -14.81
N THR A 12 -6.14 6.87 -14.25
CA THR A 12 -4.99 7.42 -14.98
C THR A 12 -3.82 6.46 -15.07
N GLY A 13 -3.97 5.22 -14.58
CA GLY A 13 -2.94 4.19 -14.57
C GLY A 13 -1.89 4.34 -13.45
N ARG A 14 -2.00 5.37 -12.62
CA ARG A 14 -1.11 5.60 -11.46
C ARG A 14 -1.45 4.64 -10.32
N VAL A 15 -0.50 4.43 -9.42
CA VAL A 15 -0.70 3.55 -8.26
C VAL A 15 -0.69 4.36 -6.98
N VAL A 16 -1.70 4.18 -6.15
CA VAL A 16 -1.79 4.79 -4.82
C VAL A 16 -1.51 3.72 -3.78
N VAL A 17 -0.56 4.01 -2.90
CA VAL A 17 -0.28 3.20 -1.71
C VAL A 17 -0.99 3.85 -0.52
N SER A 18 -1.83 3.07 0.16
CA SER A 18 -2.56 3.53 1.35
C SER A 18 -2.28 2.62 2.53
N ALA A 19 -2.11 3.22 3.71
CA ALA A 19 -2.03 2.56 5.01
C ALA A 19 -3.31 2.90 5.78
N LEU A 20 -4.23 1.93 5.89
CA LEU A 20 -5.56 2.11 6.45
C LEU A 20 -5.62 1.46 7.84
N ARG A 21 -6.27 2.10 8.81
CA ARG A 21 -6.40 1.50 10.14
C ARG A 21 -7.17 0.17 10.06
N SER A 22 -6.66 -0.86 10.72
CA SER A 22 -7.33 -2.16 10.81
C SER A 22 -8.44 -2.07 11.86
N THR A 23 -9.62 -1.60 11.46
CA THR A 23 -10.73 -1.33 12.39
C THR A 23 -11.79 -2.43 12.46
N SER A 24 -11.82 -3.42 11.55
CA SER A 24 -12.83 -4.51 11.58
C SER A 24 -12.49 -5.71 10.67
N GLU A 25 -13.10 -6.87 10.97
CA GLU A 25 -13.03 -8.14 10.22
C GLU A 25 -13.53 -8.06 8.75
N HIS A 26 -14.25 -6.97 8.39
CA HIS A 26 -14.79 -6.76 7.04
C HIS A 26 -13.86 -5.96 6.10
N GLY A 27 -12.66 -5.57 6.57
CA GLY A 27 -11.65 -4.89 5.77
C GLY A 27 -11.65 -3.37 5.97
N PRO A 28 -10.62 -2.68 5.43
CA PRO A 28 -10.36 -1.29 5.78
C PRO A 28 -11.40 -0.34 5.16
N VAL A 29 -11.98 0.53 5.99
CA VAL A 29 -12.93 1.58 5.58
C VAL A 29 -12.28 2.95 5.74
N GLY A 30 -12.05 3.63 4.61
CA GLY A 30 -12.29 5.07 4.42
C GLY A 30 -11.35 6.11 5.05
N THR A 31 -10.60 5.81 6.12
CA THR A 31 -9.70 6.79 6.75
C THR A 31 -8.38 6.15 7.15
N GLY A 32 -7.31 6.66 6.54
CA GLY A 32 -5.94 6.28 6.81
C GLY A 32 -5.02 7.22 6.06
N TRP A 33 -3.75 6.85 5.99
CA TRP A 33 -2.76 7.66 5.32
C TRP A 33 -2.52 7.15 3.91
N ARG A 34 -2.16 8.06 3.01
CA ARG A 34 -1.81 7.68 1.64
C ARG A 34 -0.58 8.43 1.18
N LEU A 35 0.15 7.77 0.29
CA LEU A 35 1.20 8.42 -0.47
C LEU A 35 0.62 9.10 -1.72
N PRO A 36 1.32 10.12 -2.25
CA PRO A 36 1.02 10.63 -3.58
C PRO A 36 0.98 9.50 -4.63
N PRO A 37 0.11 9.61 -5.66
CA PRO A 37 0.04 8.58 -6.69
C PRO A 37 1.37 8.43 -7.43
N PHE A 38 1.92 7.22 -7.37
CA PHE A 38 3.12 6.80 -8.08
C PHE A 38 2.87 6.72 -9.58
N ASN A 39 3.94 6.94 -10.36
CA ASN A 39 3.88 6.71 -11.80
C ASN A 39 3.58 5.23 -12.10
N PRO A 40 2.93 4.91 -13.24
CA PRO A 40 2.62 3.53 -13.62
C PRO A 40 3.85 2.61 -13.68
N ASN A 41 5.02 3.20 -13.94
CA ASN A 41 6.30 2.51 -14.08
C ASN A 41 7.16 2.54 -12.81
N ALA A 42 6.70 3.20 -11.73
CA ALA A 42 7.44 3.36 -10.47
C ALA A 42 7.38 2.10 -9.59
N ARG A 43 7.53 0.92 -10.21
CA ARG A 43 7.46 -0.37 -9.52
C ARG A 43 8.50 -0.47 -8.40
N ALA A 44 9.75 -0.13 -8.70
CA ALA A 44 10.83 -0.21 -7.73
C ALA A 44 10.58 0.67 -6.50
N GLU A 45 10.05 1.88 -6.70
CA GLU A 45 9.72 2.82 -5.62
C GLU A 45 8.56 2.29 -4.76
N ILE A 46 7.53 1.71 -5.39
CA ILE A 46 6.41 1.09 -4.66
C ILE A 46 6.91 -0.09 -3.83
N GLU A 47 7.75 -0.96 -4.41
CA GLU A 47 8.32 -2.10 -3.69
C GLU A 47 9.21 -1.64 -2.52
N ASP A 48 9.99 -0.57 -2.68
CA ASP A 48 10.82 0.00 -1.62
C ASP A 48 9.99 0.51 -0.44
N VAL A 49 8.90 1.24 -0.72
CA VAL A 49 7.94 1.66 0.31
C VAL A 49 7.33 0.47 1.04
N LEU A 50 6.94 -0.57 0.31
CA LEU A 50 6.35 -1.78 0.91
C LEU A 50 7.37 -2.51 1.80
N ARG A 51 8.64 -2.59 1.40
CA ARG A 51 9.72 -3.12 2.24
C ARG A 51 9.93 -2.26 3.50
N GLY A 52 9.93 -0.93 3.35
CA GLY A 52 10.03 0.01 4.46
C GLY A 52 8.89 -0.10 5.48
N LEU A 53 7.70 -0.50 5.03
CA LEU A 53 6.55 -0.83 5.87
C LEU A 53 6.65 -2.20 6.57
N GLY A 54 7.68 -2.99 6.27
CA GLY A 54 7.86 -4.34 6.83
C GLY A 54 7.02 -5.41 6.11
N VAL A 55 6.64 -5.19 4.85
CA VAL A 55 5.96 -6.22 4.04
C VAL A 55 6.97 -7.24 3.53
N GLU A 56 6.67 -8.52 3.71
CA GLU A 56 7.48 -9.64 3.22
C GLU A 56 7.64 -9.62 1.69
N GLU A 57 8.86 -9.91 1.20
CA GLU A 57 9.21 -9.84 -0.23
C GLU A 57 8.31 -10.74 -1.11
N VAL A 58 7.94 -11.91 -0.60
CA VAL A 58 7.03 -12.84 -1.30
C VAL A 58 5.65 -12.22 -1.50
N ALA A 59 5.12 -11.54 -0.48
CA ALA A 59 3.84 -10.85 -0.57
C ALA A 59 3.93 -9.66 -1.55
N ILE A 60 5.03 -8.90 -1.52
CA ILE A 60 5.26 -7.81 -2.48
C ILE A 60 5.21 -8.34 -3.92
N ALA A 61 5.97 -9.40 -4.22
CA ALA A 61 6.05 -9.97 -5.56
C ALA A 61 4.68 -10.45 -6.07
N GLU A 62 3.93 -11.19 -5.24
CA GLU A 62 2.60 -11.69 -5.58
C GLU A 62 1.61 -10.55 -5.88
N LYS A 63 1.56 -9.55 -5.00
CA LYS A 63 0.59 -8.47 -5.08
C LYS A 63 0.91 -7.48 -6.20
N MET A 64 2.19 -7.24 -6.47
CA MET A 64 2.63 -6.46 -7.63
C MET A 64 2.31 -7.19 -8.94
N ALA A 65 2.48 -8.51 -9.00
CA ALA A 65 2.07 -9.30 -10.16
C ALA A 65 0.54 -9.23 -10.38
N ALA A 66 -0.27 -9.28 -9.32
CA ALA A 66 -1.72 -9.11 -9.43
C ALA A 66 -2.12 -7.73 -9.97
N LEU A 67 -1.44 -6.66 -9.50
CA LEU A 67 -1.66 -5.30 -9.98
C LEU A 67 -1.29 -5.13 -11.47
N GLN A 68 -0.21 -5.80 -11.91
CA GLN A 68 0.18 -5.83 -13.33
C GLN A 68 -0.78 -6.67 -14.18
N GLY A 69 -1.35 -7.73 -13.60
CA GLY A 69 -2.36 -8.60 -14.23
C GLY A 69 -3.74 -7.98 -14.41
N GLY A 70 -3.92 -6.70 -14.01
CA GLY A 70 -5.15 -5.95 -14.23
C GLY A 70 -6.02 -5.76 -13.00
N ALA A 71 -5.58 -6.19 -11.81
CA ALA A 71 -6.28 -5.84 -10.59
C ALA A 71 -6.27 -4.31 -10.37
N GLU A 72 -7.42 -3.72 -10.09
CA GLU A 72 -7.54 -2.29 -9.79
C GLU A 72 -7.31 -1.98 -8.30
N PHE A 73 -7.49 -2.96 -7.44
CA PHE A 73 -7.31 -2.85 -6.00
C PHE A 73 -6.73 -4.15 -5.42
N VAL A 74 -5.70 -4.01 -4.60
CA VAL A 74 -4.98 -5.15 -4.01
C VAL A 74 -4.69 -4.86 -2.54
N ARG A 75 -5.09 -5.77 -1.65
CA ARG A 75 -4.65 -5.77 -0.25
C ARG A 75 -3.29 -6.45 -0.17
N VAL A 76 -2.31 -5.78 0.41
CA VAL A 76 -0.94 -6.26 0.47
C VAL A 76 -0.70 -7.10 1.72
N ALA A 77 -0.69 -6.45 2.88
CA ALA A 77 -0.45 -7.08 4.17
C ALA A 77 -1.00 -6.22 5.31
N GLU A 78 -1.14 -6.83 6.48
CA GLU A 78 -1.29 -6.10 7.74
C GLU A 78 0.11 -5.86 8.31
N VAL A 79 0.42 -4.60 8.65
CA VAL A 79 1.71 -4.19 9.20
C VAL A 79 1.51 -3.50 10.54
N ASP A 80 2.51 -3.58 11.40
CA ASP A 80 2.56 -2.79 12.63
C ASP A 80 3.46 -1.57 12.41
N ALA A 81 2.85 -0.41 12.21
CA ALA A 81 3.56 0.85 12.01
C ALA A 81 2.98 1.95 12.92
N GLY A 82 3.82 2.90 13.32
CA GLY A 82 3.42 4.10 14.08
C GLY A 82 3.08 5.28 13.16
N GLU A 83 2.31 6.25 13.66
CA GLU A 83 1.94 7.45 12.89
C GLU A 83 3.18 8.28 12.50
N GLU A 84 4.19 8.32 13.37
CA GLU A 84 5.45 9.03 13.13
C GLU A 84 6.24 8.40 11.98
N GLY A 85 6.42 7.07 11.98
CA GLY A 85 7.10 6.36 10.89
C GLY A 85 6.37 6.46 9.55
N LEU A 86 5.03 6.48 9.55
CA LEU A 86 4.27 6.76 8.33
C LEU A 86 4.58 8.16 7.79
N ARG A 87 4.58 9.18 8.66
CA ARG A 87 4.88 10.57 8.27
C ARG A 87 6.30 10.72 7.73
N GLU A 88 7.29 10.05 8.32
CA GLU A 88 8.68 10.08 7.83
C GLU A 88 8.81 9.50 6.42
N MET A 89 7.99 8.49 6.09
CA MET A 89 7.91 7.94 4.73
C MET A 89 7.04 8.78 3.77
N GLY A 90 6.44 9.88 4.24
CA GLY A 90 5.66 10.82 3.43
C GLY A 90 4.16 10.54 3.35
N PHE A 91 3.64 9.61 4.16
CA PHE A 91 2.20 9.34 4.24
C PHE A 91 1.46 10.52 4.89
N ALA A 92 0.36 10.95 4.27
CA ALA A 92 -0.48 12.07 4.73
C ALA A 92 -1.98 11.74 4.71
#